data_AF-A0A8N1S5X1-F1
#
_entry.id   AF-A0A8N1S5X1-F1
#
_cell.length_a   1.000
_cell.length_b   1.000
_cell.length_c   1.000
_cell.angle_alpha   90.00
_cell.angle_beta   90.00
_cell.angle_gamma   90.00
#
_symmetry.space_group_name_H-M   'P 1'
#
loop_
_entity.id
_entity.type
_entity.pdbx_description
1 polymer ?
#
loop_
_entity_poly.entity_id
_entity_poly.type
_entity_poly.pdbx_seq_one_letter_code
_entity_poly.pdbx_strand_id
1 'polypeptide(L)'
;MNNQIMKWSLEQLQHIYNELKDEKEIDIIKRYGNNAKRFTAIVILFHINNLVLVFFMPFALYAFNGILNKQDIKRVIQAIIPKHFVGREHYFYLIYLHMGIALTVGGTAIVATGMMIIAYIIHACGIFRIASYRIEKAIAINTLNNVNLQNEITMYKQIIHAVNIHRKAIK
;
A
#
# COMPACT_ATOMS: atom_id res chain seq x y z
N MET A 1 -2.97 8.36 12.41
CA MET A 1 -2.18 9.29 11.56
C MET A 1 -2.83 10.66 11.66
N ASN A 2 -2.11 11.68 12.10
CA ASN A 2 -2.71 12.97 12.48
C ASN A 2 -3.14 13.76 11.22
N ASN A 3 -4.39 14.21 11.15
CA ASN A 3 -4.98 14.87 9.96
C ASN A 3 -4.12 16.06 9.48
N GLN A 4 -3.55 16.80 10.43
CA GLN A 4 -2.64 17.93 10.15
C GLN A 4 -1.38 17.53 9.38
N ILE A 5 -0.78 16.36 9.70
CA ILE A 5 0.43 15.88 9.04
C ILE A 5 0.15 15.52 7.58
N MET A 6 -1.02 14.92 7.32
CA MET A 6 -1.45 14.54 5.98
C MET A 6 -1.76 15.76 5.10
N LYS A 7 -2.40 16.78 5.68
CA LYS A 7 -2.66 18.04 4.98
C LYS A 7 -1.37 18.76 4.62
N TRP A 8 -0.46 18.88 5.59
CA TRP A 8 0.84 19.52 5.37
C TRP A 8 1.67 18.81 4.29
N SER A 9 1.71 17.47 4.29
CA SER A 9 2.46 16.72 3.27
C SER A 9 1.88 16.87 1.85
N LEU A 10 0.56 16.98 1.71
CA LEU A 10 -0.10 17.27 0.43
C LEU A 10 0.24 18.69 -0.07
N GLU A 11 0.22 19.68 0.81
CA GLU A 11 0.60 21.06 0.46
C GLU A 11 2.06 21.16 0.00
N GLN A 12 2.97 20.46 0.69
CA GLN A 12 4.37 20.36 0.29
C GLN A 12 4.53 19.68 -1.08
N LEU A 13 3.79 18.61 -1.34
CA LEU A 13 3.76 17.93 -2.64
C LEU A 13 3.32 18.87 -3.76
N GLN A 14 2.28 19.66 -3.52
CA GLN A 14 1.75 20.58 -4.51
C GLN A 14 2.72 21.73 -4.80
N HIS A 15 3.39 22.24 -3.76
CA HIS A 15 4.46 23.22 -3.94
C HIS A 15 5.60 22.66 -4.79
N ILE A 16 6.11 21.47 -4.44
CA ILE A 16 7.17 20.79 -5.22
C ILE A 16 6.72 20.60 -6.66
N TYR A 17 5.47 20.16 -6.89
CA TYR A 17 4.94 19.97 -8.22
C TYR A 17 4.95 21.24 -9.07
N ASN A 18 4.58 22.38 -8.48
CA ASN A 18 4.57 23.67 -9.16
C ASN A 18 5.98 24.19 -9.50
N GLU A 19 7.01 23.73 -8.78
CA GLU A 19 8.40 24.14 -8.99
C GLU A 19 9.10 23.33 -10.10
N LEU A 20 8.51 22.22 -10.54
CA LEU A 20 9.08 21.36 -11.58
C LEU A 20 9.03 22.07 -12.93
N LYS A 21 10.20 22.31 -13.51
CA LYS A 21 10.35 22.87 -14.86
C LYS A 21 11.08 21.94 -15.83
N ASP A 22 11.77 20.93 -15.31
CA ASP A 22 12.56 19.99 -16.10
C ASP A 22 11.69 18.81 -16.55
N GLU A 23 11.70 18.51 -17.85
CA GLU A 23 10.90 17.43 -18.44
C GLU A 23 11.19 16.06 -17.80
N LYS A 24 12.45 15.79 -17.38
CA LYS A 24 12.79 14.51 -16.73
C LYS A 24 12.22 14.41 -15.33
N GLU A 25 12.16 15.52 -14.59
CA GLU A 25 11.51 15.53 -13.26
C GLU A 25 10.01 15.27 -13.37
N ILE A 26 9.36 15.85 -14.41
CA ILE A 26 7.94 15.62 -14.71
C ILE A 26 7.70 14.14 -15.08
N ASP A 27 8.55 13.55 -15.92
CA ASP A 27 8.45 12.14 -16.30
C ASP A 27 8.60 11.20 -15.08
N ILE A 28 9.54 11.51 -14.18
CA ILE A 28 9.73 10.76 -12.93
C ILE A 28 8.43 10.76 -12.12
N ILE A 29 7.83 11.91 -11.83
CA ILE A 29 6.57 11.97 -11.07
C ILE A 29 5.44 11.25 -11.80
N LYS A 30 5.32 11.43 -13.12
CA LYS A 30 4.29 10.77 -13.91
C LYS A 30 4.39 9.25 -13.80
N ARG A 31 5.61 8.71 -13.84
CA ARG A 31 5.87 7.27 -13.67
C ARG A 31 5.45 6.76 -12.29
N TYR A 32 5.84 7.45 -11.22
CA TYR A 32 5.43 7.09 -9.85
C TYR A 32 3.91 7.21 -9.66
N GLY A 33 3.29 8.26 -10.20
CA GLY A 33 1.84 8.45 -10.16
C GLY A 33 1.09 7.35 -10.92
N ASN A 34 1.58 6.93 -12.10
CA ASN A 34 0.97 5.84 -12.86
C ASN A 34 1.11 4.49 -12.13
N ASN A 35 2.26 4.24 -11.51
CA ASN A 35 2.48 3.05 -10.69
C ASN A 35 1.55 3.02 -9.46
N ALA A 36 1.39 4.16 -8.76
CA ALA A 36 0.45 4.29 -7.65
C ALA A 36 -1.00 4.03 -8.08
N LYS A 37 -1.43 4.60 -9.21
CA LYS A 37 -2.77 4.36 -9.79
C LYS A 37 -2.99 2.88 -10.12
N ARG A 38 -2.03 2.25 -10.79
CA ARG A 38 -2.10 0.83 -11.13
C ARG A 38 -2.18 -0.06 -9.88
N PHE A 39 -1.34 0.22 -8.88
CA PHE A 39 -1.35 -0.50 -7.62
C PHE A 39 -2.70 -0.35 -6.90
N THR A 40 -3.21 0.88 -6.82
CA THR A 40 -4.53 1.18 -6.23
C THR A 40 -5.64 0.41 -6.94
N ALA A 41 -5.64 0.39 -8.28
CA ALA A 41 -6.64 -0.35 -9.05
C ALA A 41 -6.58 -1.87 -8.76
N ILE A 42 -5.39 -2.45 -8.64
CA ILE A 42 -5.22 -3.87 -8.31
C ILE A 42 -5.76 -4.17 -6.90
N VAL A 43 -5.45 -3.33 -5.91
CA VAL A 43 -5.93 -3.53 -4.53
C VAL A 43 -7.45 -3.41 -4.45
N ILE A 44 -8.04 -2.42 -5.13
CA ILE A 44 -9.50 -2.25 -5.20
C ILE A 44 -10.15 -3.46 -5.86
N LEU A 45 -9.62 -3.92 -7.00
CA LEU A 45 -10.15 -5.08 -7.71
C LEU A 45 -10.10 -6.34 -6.84
N PHE A 46 -8.98 -6.58 -6.17
CA PHE A 46 -8.82 -7.69 -5.24
C PHE A 46 -9.81 -7.61 -4.08
N HIS A 47 -10.01 -6.41 -3.51
CA HIS A 47 -10.94 -6.22 -2.41
C HIS A 47 -12.40 -6.45 -2.83
N ILE A 48 -12.81 -5.97 -4.01
CA ILE A 48 -14.15 -6.22 -4.57
C ILE A 48 -14.34 -7.72 -4.84
N ASN A 49 -13.35 -8.39 -5.45
CA ASN A 49 -13.42 -9.82 -5.71
C ASN A 49 -13.58 -10.64 -4.42
N ASN A 50 -12.84 -10.28 -3.37
CA ASN A 50 -12.96 -10.92 -2.06
C ASN A 50 -14.35 -10.72 -1.45
N LEU A 51 -14.90 -9.50 -1.52
CA LEU A 51 -16.24 -9.20 -1.02
C LEU A 51 -17.33 -10.02 -1.72
N VAL A 52 -17.23 -10.13 -3.05
CA VAL A 52 -18.13 -10.95 -3.88
C VAL A 52 -18.03 -12.42 -3.45
N LEU A 53 -16.81 -12.95 -3.35
CA LEU A 53 -16.60 -14.35 -2.96
C LEU A 53 -17.21 -14.67 -1.59
N VAL A 54 -17.01 -13.79 -0.61
CA VAL A 54 -17.63 -13.94 0.72
C VAL A 54 -19.14 -13.97 0.55
N PHE A 55 -19.76 -12.96 -0.06
CA PHE A 55 -21.22 -12.85 -0.20
C PHE A 55 -21.90 -14.03 -0.90
N PHE A 56 -21.27 -14.60 -1.94
CA PHE A 56 -21.83 -15.74 -2.69
C PHE A 56 -21.55 -17.11 -2.06
N MET A 57 -20.64 -17.21 -1.09
CA MET A 57 -20.31 -18.46 -0.39
C MET A 57 -21.53 -19.22 0.17
N PRO A 58 -22.49 -18.61 0.90
CA PRO A 58 -23.66 -19.32 1.43
C PRO A 58 -24.59 -19.85 0.31
N PHE A 59 -24.69 -19.13 -0.81
CA PHE A 59 -25.48 -19.58 -1.97
C PHE A 59 -24.83 -20.80 -2.62
N ALA A 60 -23.51 -20.80 -2.78
CA ALA A 60 -22.77 -21.97 -3.26
C ALA A 60 -22.98 -23.17 -2.33
N LEU A 61 -22.86 -22.98 -1.00
CA LEU A 61 -23.08 -24.04 -0.02
C LEU A 61 -24.50 -24.64 -0.11
N TYR A 62 -25.51 -23.78 -0.31
CA TYR A 62 -26.90 -24.22 -0.51
C TYR A 62 -27.08 -25.01 -1.81
N ALA A 63 -26.50 -24.55 -2.93
CA ALA A 63 -26.57 -25.24 -4.22
C ALA A 63 -25.91 -26.63 -4.18
N PHE A 64 -24.81 -26.78 -3.43
CA PHE A 64 -24.10 -28.05 -3.26
C PHE A 64 -24.67 -28.95 -2.14
N ASN A 65 -25.69 -28.51 -1.38
CA ASN A 65 -26.28 -29.29 -0.29
C ASN A 65 -26.87 -30.64 -0.74
N GLY A 66 -27.27 -30.76 -2.01
CA GLY A 66 -27.73 -32.03 -2.60
C GLY A 66 -26.63 -32.96 -3.12
N ILE A 67 -25.39 -32.46 -3.26
CA ILE A 67 -24.25 -33.20 -3.84
C ILE A 67 -23.23 -33.57 -2.75
N LEU A 68 -23.04 -32.71 -1.75
CA LEU A 68 -22.10 -32.92 -0.65
C LEU A 68 -22.70 -33.77 0.48
N ASN A 69 -21.86 -34.60 1.10
CA ASN A 69 -22.27 -35.33 2.30
C ASN A 69 -22.54 -34.36 3.46
N LYS A 70 -23.54 -34.68 4.29
CA LYS A 70 -23.91 -33.88 5.47
C LYS A 70 -22.73 -33.60 6.43
N GLN A 71 -21.77 -34.51 6.51
CA GLN A 71 -20.55 -34.32 7.32
C GLN A 71 -19.63 -33.23 6.76
N ASP A 72 -19.52 -33.10 5.44
CA ASP A 72 -18.67 -32.10 4.79
C ASP A 72 -19.25 -30.69 4.96
N ILE A 73 -20.57 -30.56 4.80
CA ILE A 73 -21.29 -29.31 5.05
C ILE A 73 -21.11 -28.87 6.51
N LYS A 74 -21.23 -29.80 7.47
CA LYS A 74 -21.02 -29.51 8.89
C LYS A 74 -19.60 -29.02 9.19
N ARG A 75 -18.57 -29.60 8.56
CA ARG A 75 -17.17 -29.13 8.71
C ARG A 75 -16.97 -27.72 8.16
N VAL A 76 -17.55 -27.42 7.00
CA VAL A 76 -17.47 -26.08 6.39
C VAL A 76 -18.16 -25.05 7.28
N ILE A 77 -19.37 -25.36 7.78
CA ILE A 77 -20.09 -24.49 8.72
C ILE A 77 -19.29 -24.25 9.99
N GLN A 78 -18.64 -25.29 10.55
CA GLN A 78 -17.79 -25.16 11.75
C GLN A 78 -16.50 -24.37 11.51
N ALA A 79 -16.00 -24.30 10.27
CA ALA A 79 -14.83 -23.47 9.94
C ALA A 79 -15.19 -21.97 9.83
N ILE A 80 -16.43 -21.66 9.44
CA ILE A 80 -16.91 -20.28 9.27
C ILE A 80 -17.46 -19.74 10.59
N ILE A 81 -18.21 -20.55 11.33
CA ILE A 81 -18.82 -20.15 12.60
C ILE A 81 -17.78 -20.27 13.71
N PRO A 82 -17.46 -19.17 14.41
CA PRO A 82 -16.52 -19.27 15.52
C PRO A 82 -17.14 -20.08 16.67
N LYS A 83 -16.31 -20.89 17.35
CA LYS A 83 -16.73 -22.01 18.23
C LYS A 83 -17.79 -21.66 19.29
N HIS A 84 -17.87 -20.40 19.71
CA HIS A 84 -18.85 -19.89 20.68
C HIS A 84 -20.28 -19.77 20.14
N PHE A 85 -20.51 -19.98 18.84
CA PHE A 85 -21.83 -20.00 18.20
C PHE A 85 -22.30 -21.40 17.77
N VAL A 86 -21.52 -22.45 18.04
CA VAL A 86 -21.89 -23.84 17.76
C VAL A 86 -23.11 -24.23 18.61
N GLY A 87 -24.22 -24.61 17.97
CA GLY A 87 -25.50 -24.94 18.63
C GLY A 87 -26.66 -23.95 18.37
N ARG A 88 -26.42 -22.81 17.71
CA ARG A 88 -27.46 -21.85 17.29
C ARG A 88 -27.70 -21.86 15.77
N GLU A 89 -27.97 -23.05 15.22
CA GLU A 89 -28.15 -23.26 13.77
C GLU A 89 -29.31 -22.44 13.19
N HIS A 90 -30.38 -22.18 13.96
CA HIS A 90 -31.49 -21.32 13.53
C HIS A 90 -31.12 -19.84 13.32
N TYR A 91 -29.98 -19.37 13.84
CA TYR A 91 -29.50 -17.99 13.68
C TYR A 91 -28.36 -17.86 12.66
N PHE A 92 -28.09 -18.93 11.88
CA PHE A 92 -26.97 -18.99 10.94
C PHE A 92 -26.86 -17.77 10.03
N TYR A 93 -27.94 -17.39 9.35
CA TYR A 93 -27.96 -16.26 8.42
C TYR A 93 -27.69 -14.92 9.10
N LEU A 94 -28.22 -14.71 10.32
CA LEU A 94 -27.98 -13.48 11.10
C LEU A 94 -26.53 -13.38 11.56
N ILE A 95 -25.96 -14.48 12.07
CA ILE A 95 -24.56 -14.55 12.50
C ILE A 95 -23.63 -14.32 11.29
N TYR A 96 -23.94 -14.97 10.17
CA TYR A 96 -23.18 -14.83 8.93
C TYR A 96 -23.22 -13.39 8.40
N LEU A 97 -24.40 -12.77 8.39
CA LEU A 97 -24.55 -11.37 7.97
C LEU A 97 -23.78 -10.42 8.90
N HIS A 98 -23.86 -10.62 10.21
CA HIS A 98 -23.12 -9.82 11.17
C HIS A 98 -21.60 -9.99 11.02
N MET A 99 -21.11 -11.21 10.83
CA MET A 99 -19.70 -11.47 10.55
C MET A 99 -19.27 -10.85 9.22
N GLY A 100 -20.11 -10.93 8.18
CA GLY A 100 -19.88 -10.28 6.90
C GLY A 100 -19.67 -8.78 7.07
N ILE A 101 -20.60 -8.09 7.73
CA ILE A 101 -20.49 -6.65 8.01
C ILE A 101 -19.23 -6.32 8.82
N ALA A 102 -18.91 -7.11 9.85
CA ALA A 102 -17.71 -6.89 10.64
C ALA A 102 -16.42 -7.04 9.81
N LEU A 103 -16.37 -8.06 8.94
CA LEU A 103 -15.25 -8.31 8.03
C LEU A 103 -15.12 -7.24 6.96
N THR A 104 -16.23 -6.73 6.41
CA THR A 104 -16.18 -5.65 5.41
C THR A 104 -15.70 -4.36 6.04
N VAL A 105 -16.23 -3.98 7.20
CA VAL A 105 -15.81 -2.75 7.90
C VAL A 105 -14.35 -2.85 8.34
N GLY A 106 -13.96 -3.97 8.97
CA GLY A 106 -12.58 -4.17 9.40
C GLY A 106 -11.61 -4.25 8.22
N GLY A 107 -11.96 -5.01 7.18
CA GLY A 107 -11.17 -5.17 5.96
C GLY A 107 -10.98 -3.87 5.21
N THR A 108 -12.05 -3.08 5.02
CA THR A 108 -11.97 -1.76 4.38
C THR A 108 -11.07 -0.81 5.17
N ALA A 109 -11.16 -0.79 6.51
CA ALA A 109 -10.30 0.04 7.34
C ALA A 109 -8.81 -0.33 7.21
N ILE A 110 -8.49 -1.64 7.19
CA ILE A 110 -7.12 -2.13 6.99
C ILE A 110 -6.61 -1.76 5.59
N VAL A 111 -7.41 -2.02 4.54
CA VAL A 111 -7.05 -1.69 3.16
C VAL A 111 -6.83 -0.18 3.02
N ALA A 112 -7.74 0.65 3.51
CA ALA A 112 -7.63 2.10 3.47
C ALA A 112 -6.36 2.59 4.16
N THR A 113 -6.07 2.09 5.36
CA THR A 113 -4.88 2.47 6.13
C THR A 113 -3.60 2.03 5.42
N GLY A 114 -3.55 0.79 4.92
CA GLY A 114 -2.41 0.27 4.15
C GLY A 114 -2.17 1.05 2.86
N MET A 115 -3.25 1.38 2.12
CA MET A 115 -3.19 2.20 0.92
C MET A 115 -2.64 3.59 1.19
N MET A 116 -3.05 4.24 2.29
CA MET A 116 -2.48 5.54 2.68
C MET A 116 -0.97 5.46 2.96
N ILE A 117 -0.52 4.42 3.66
CA ILE A 117 0.92 4.22 3.96
C ILE A 117 1.70 4.01 2.66
N ILE A 118 1.19 3.16 1.76
CA ILE A 118 1.86 2.88 0.48
C ILE A 118 1.90 4.13 -0.41
N ALA A 119 0.80 4.89 -0.47
CA ALA A 119 0.77 6.16 -1.19
C ALA A 119 1.86 7.11 -0.66
N TYR A 120 1.96 7.26 0.66
CA TYR A 120 3.00 8.07 1.29
C TYR A 120 4.42 7.61 0.90
N ILE A 121 4.69 6.30 0.94
CA ILE A 121 5.98 5.73 0.54
C ILE A 121 6.28 6.04 -0.94
N ILE A 122 5.31 5.82 -1.83
CA ILE A 122 5.47 6.09 -3.27
C ILE A 122 5.77 7.57 -3.52
N HIS A 123 5.07 8.47 -2.83
CA HIS A 123 5.30 9.91 -2.93
C HIS A 123 6.69 10.30 -2.43
N ALA A 124 7.08 9.81 -1.25
CA ALA A 124 8.41 10.06 -0.70
C ALA A 124 9.51 9.56 -1.64
N CYS A 125 9.36 8.36 -2.20
CA CYS A 125 10.28 7.81 -3.20
C CYS A 125 10.38 8.68 -4.46
N GLY A 126 9.25 9.20 -4.96
CA GLY A 126 9.23 10.10 -6.12
C GLY A 126 10.00 11.39 -5.86
N ILE A 127 9.81 12.00 -4.68
CA ILE A 127 10.52 13.22 -4.26
C ILE A 127 12.02 12.94 -4.11
N PHE A 128 12.41 11.84 -3.43
CA PHE A 128 13.82 11.46 -3.31
C PHE A 128 14.48 11.22 -4.66
N ARG A 129 13.74 10.64 -5.63
CA ARG A 129 14.27 10.43 -6.98
C ARG A 129 14.51 11.75 -7.70
N ILE A 130 13.64 12.75 -7.54
CA ILE A 130 13.85 14.10 -8.09
C ILE A 130 15.04 14.77 -7.41
N ALA A 131 15.14 14.70 -6.08
CA ALA A 131 16.28 15.25 -5.35
C ALA A 131 17.61 14.64 -5.82
N SER A 132 17.67 13.31 -5.98
CA SER A 132 18.82 12.60 -6.54
C SER A 132 19.16 13.09 -7.94
N TYR A 133 18.16 13.28 -8.80
CA TYR A 133 18.34 13.78 -10.16
C TYR A 133 18.92 15.21 -10.17
N ARG A 134 18.42 16.12 -9.31
CA ARG A 134 18.95 17.47 -9.16
C ARG A 134 20.41 17.48 -8.69
N ILE A 135 20.75 16.62 -7.73
CA ILE A 135 22.14 16.46 -7.23
C ILE A 135 23.05 15.95 -8.36
N GLU A 136 22.66 14.90 -9.08
CA GLU A 136 23.42 14.37 -10.22
C GLU A 136 23.68 15.44 -11.29
N LYS A 137 22.65 16.24 -11.61
CA LYS A 137 22.76 17.36 -12.57
C LYS A 137 23.72 18.45 -12.07
N ALA A 138 23.64 18.84 -10.80
CA ALA A 138 24.53 19.83 -10.20
C ALA A 138 25.99 19.35 -10.17
N ILE A 139 26.23 18.09 -9.78
CA ILE A 139 27.56 17.46 -9.82
C ILE A 139 28.11 17.44 -11.24
N ALA A 140 27.31 17.08 -12.24
CA ALA A 140 27.76 17.07 -13.64
C ALA A 140 28.19 18.47 -14.13
N ILE A 141 27.44 19.52 -13.77
CA ILE A 141 27.79 20.91 -14.09
C ILE A 141 29.05 21.35 -13.35
N ASN A 142 29.18 21.01 -12.05
CA ASN A 142 30.34 21.39 -11.24
C ASN A 142 31.61 20.61 -11.64
N THR A 143 31.46 19.38 -12.14
CA THR A 143 32.58 18.60 -12.71
C THR A 143 33.14 19.29 -13.96
N LEU A 144 32.27 19.94 -14.74
CA LEU A 144 32.68 20.79 -15.85
C LEU A 144 33.43 22.07 -15.40
N ASN A 145 33.12 22.58 -14.20
CA ASN A 145 33.61 23.86 -13.66
C ASN A 145 34.75 23.73 -12.59
N ASN A 146 35.18 22.51 -12.29
CA ASN A 146 36.49 22.08 -11.78
C ASN A 146 37.05 22.60 -10.43
N VAL A 147 36.29 23.25 -9.53
CA VAL A 147 36.92 23.80 -8.28
C VAL A 147 36.33 23.32 -6.93
N ASN A 148 35.13 22.73 -6.84
CA ASN A 148 34.57 22.32 -5.53
C ASN A 148 33.99 20.89 -5.45
N LEU A 149 34.14 20.09 -6.51
CA LEU A 149 33.50 18.79 -6.69
C LEU A 149 34.06 17.69 -5.77
N GLN A 150 35.38 17.70 -5.54
CA GLN A 150 36.08 16.66 -4.78
C GLN A 150 35.51 16.55 -3.36
N ASN A 151 35.19 17.69 -2.73
CA ASN A 151 34.66 17.77 -1.38
C ASN A 151 33.21 17.25 -1.30
N GLU A 152 32.38 17.59 -2.28
CA GLU A 152 30.97 17.16 -2.35
C GLU A 152 30.83 15.66 -2.61
N ILE A 153 31.60 15.11 -3.55
CA ILE A 153 31.66 13.67 -3.83
C ILE A 153 32.18 12.91 -2.61
N THR A 154 33.16 13.46 -1.90
CA THR A 154 33.70 12.85 -0.68
C THR A 154 32.64 12.81 0.41
N MET A 155 31.87 13.89 0.60
CA MET A 155 30.76 13.94 1.55
C MET A 155 29.67 12.90 1.21
N TYR A 156 29.29 12.79 -0.07
CA TYR A 156 28.29 11.81 -0.51
C TYR A 156 28.76 10.36 -0.30
N LYS A 157 30.03 10.06 -0.60
CA LYS A 157 30.63 8.74 -0.31
C LYS A 157 30.64 8.44 1.19
N GLN A 158 30.92 9.41 2.03
CA GLN A 158 30.90 9.24 3.49
C GLN A 158 29.48 8.94 4.00
N ILE A 159 28.46 9.62 3.48
CA ILE A 159 27.05 9.36 3.85
C ILE A 159 26.63 7.94 3.44
N ILE A 160 26.93 7.51 2.21
CA ILE A 160 26.66 6.13 1.76
C ILE A 160 27.35 5.12 2.67
N HIS A 161 28.61 5.38 3.02
CA HIS A 161 29.38 4.49 3.88
C HIS A 161 28.75 4.37 5.28
N ALA A 162 28.35 5.49 5.89
CA ALA A 162 27.67 5.50 7.18
C ALA A 162 26.35 4.72 7.16
N VAL A 163 25.53 4.90 6.11
CA VAL A 163 24.29 4.14 5.91
C VAL A 163 24.55 2.64 5.77
N ASN A 164 25.62 2.25 5.06
CA ASN A 164 25.99 0.85 4.90
C ASN A 164 26.46 0.19 6.21
N ILE A 165 27.21 0.92 7.03
CA ILE A 165 27.61 0.45 8.38
C ILE A 165 26.37 0.30 9.26
N HIS A 166 25.49 1.30 9.29
CA HIS A 166 24.26 1.26 10.06
C HIS A 166 23.36 0.08 9.66
N ARG A 167 23.22 -0.17 8.36
CA ARG A 167 22.49 -1.33 7.83
C ARG A 167 23.11 -2.68 8.22
N LYS A 168 24.44 -2.78 8.28
CA LYS A 168 25.13 -3.99 8.73
C LYS A 168 24.96 -4.24 10.24
N ALA A 169 24.90 -3.18 11.04
CA ALA A 169 24.75 -3.28 12.50
C ALA A 169 23.31 -3.60 12.95
N ILE A 170 22.31 -3.34 12.09
CA ILE A 170 20.90 -3.66 12.34
C ILE A 170 20.57 -5.14 11.98
N LYS A 171 21.46 -5.82 11.27
CA LYS A 171 21.39 -7.27 11.05
C LYS A 171 22.00 -8.02 12.22
#